data_AF-A0A8H6U1D5-F1
#
_entry.id   AF-A0A8H6U1D5-F1
#
_cell.length_a   1.000
_cell.length_b   1.000
_cell.length_c   1.000
_cell.angle_alpha   90.00
_cell.angle_beta   90.00
_cell.angle_gamma   90.00
#
_symmetry.space_group_name_H-M   'P 1'
#
loop_
_entity.id
_entity.type
_entity.pdbx_description
1 polymer ?
#
loop_
_entity_poly.entity_id
_entity_poly.type
_entity_poly.pdbx_seq_one_letter_code
_entity_poly.pdbx_strand_id
1 'polypeptide(L)'
;MTTLSLPPQLSTPHSFRPPAALPLLAVAPHATPDLDIWALGILFCYLFSSKGPFDYEEDKGHDGLLTEMVLRLGPFPEPLWSKWEKRAEFFDEAGNPLDTRRTGTLFDFLGNSLPRGSKQRGTFELVLRSMLCYDVSKRASAAGVLESVWIKEHCQPFMGPEEKYTVEFYDDSDLY
;
A
#
# COMPACT_ATOMS: atom_id res chain seq x y z
N MET A 1 -9.57 38.02 6.88
CA MET A 1 -10.46 36.93 6.44
C MET A 1 -9.58 35.86 5.82
N THR A 2 -9.36 34.76 6.53
CA THR A 2 -8.50 33.66 6.07
C THR A 2 -9.32 32.78 5.13
N THR A 3 -8.99 32.77 3.85
CA THR A 3 -9.60 31.86 2.87
C THR A 3 -9.16 30.43 3.21
N LEU A 4 -10.05 29.63 3.80
CA LEU A 4 -9.86 28.19 3.96
C LEU A 4 -9.81 27.57 2.55
N SER A 5 -8.59 27.24 2.12
CA SER A 5 -8.35 26.42 0.94
C SER A 5 -9.07 25.09 1.14
N LEU A 6 -9.93 24.72 0.18
CA LEU A 6 -10.58 23.40 0.21
C LEU A 6 -9.48 22.33 0.24
N PRO A 7 -9.59 21.33 1.13
CA PRO A 7 -8.59 20.28 1.23
C PRO A 7 -8.47 19.55 -0.13
N PRO A 8 -7.23 19.17 -0.52
CA PRO A 8 -6.96 18.59 -1.82
C PRO A 8 -7.74 17.30 -2.03
N GLN A 9 -8.33 17.18 -3.22
CA GLN A 9 -9.06 16.01 -3.66
C GLN A 9 -8.11 14.81 -3.79
N LEU A 10 -8.55 13.64 -3.31
CA LEU A 10 -7.77 12.41 -3.42
C LEU A 10 -7.80 11.87 -4.85
N SER A 11 -6.67 12.01 -5.55
CA SER A 11 -6.50 11.52 -6.93
C SER A 11 -5.80 10.15 -7.03
N THR A 12 -5.50 9.52 -5.90
CA THR A 12 -4.88 8.18 -5.85
C THR A 12 -5.75 7.17 -6.63
N PRO A 13 -5.18 6.34 -7.52
CA PRO A 13 -5.93 5.31 -8.23
C PRO A 13 -6.62 4.35 -7.26
N HIS A 14 -7.76 3.78 -7.67
CA HIS A 14 -8.63 2.98 -6.80
C HIS A 14 -7.89 1.85 -6.08
N SER A 15 -7.06 1.07 -6.79
CA SER A 15 -6.28 -0.05 -6.25
C SER A 15 -5.17 0.35 -5.27
N PHE A 16 -4.81 1.64 -5.23
CA PHE A 16 -3.78 2.19 -4.35
C PHE A 16 -4.36 2.91 -3.13
N ARG A 17 -5.70 3.01 -3.02
CA ARG A 17 -6.33 3.71 -1.90
C ARG A 17 -6.32 2.85 -0.63
N PRO A 18 -6.06 3.43 0.55
CA PRO A 18 -6.30 2.77 1.83
C PRO A 18 -7.81 2.65 2.11
N PRO A 19 -8.24 1.71 2.96
CA PRO A 19 -9.66 1.49 3.26
C PRO A 19 -10.34 2.75 3.80
N ALA A 20 -9.67 3.49 4.70
CA ALA A 20 -10.21 4.71 5.31
C ALA A 20 -10.50 5.87 4.33
N ALA A 21 -9.95 5.79 3.12
CA ALA A 21 -10.13 6.77 2.05
C ALA A 21 -11.12 6.31 0.97
N LEU A 22 -11.65 5.09 1.08
CA LEU A 22 -12.70 4.61 0.18
C LEU A 22 -14.04 5.24 0.59
N PRO A 23 -14.87 5.66 -0.37
CA PRO A 23 -16.17 6.29 -0.09
C PRO A 23 -17.06 5.51 0.88
N LEU A 24 -17.04 4.17 0.82
CA LEU A 24 -17.81 3.31 1.73
C LEU A 24 -17.41 3.46 3.21
N LEU A 25 -16.16 3.80 3.48
CA LEU A 25 -15.61 3.85 4.84
C LEU A 25 -15.15 5.25 5.25
N ALA A 26 -15.23 6.24 4.35
CA ALA A 26 -14.53 7.51 4.39
C ALA A 26 -14.47 8.17 5.78
N VAL A 27 -13.38 7.92 6.50
CA VAL A 27 -13.03 8.58 7.77
C VAL A 27 -12.12 9.78 7.51
N ALA A 28 -11.30 9.72 6.46
CA ALA A 28 -10.36 10.77 6.06
C ALA A 28 -10.49 11.02 4.53
N PRO A 29 -11.40 11.92 4.10
CA PRO A 29 -11.73 12.11 2.68
C PRO A 29 -10.70 12.95 1.89
N HIS A 30 -9.58 13.32 2.49
CA HIS A 30 -8.61 14.27 1.93
C HIS A 30 -7.23 13.65 1.83
N ALA A 31 -6.44 14.09 0.85
CA ALA A 31 -5.06 13.63 0.71
C ALA A 31 -4.23 14.00 1.96
N THR A 32 -3.63 13.00 2.59
CA THR A 32 -2.64 13.18 3.67
C THR A 32 -1.40 12.36 3.34
N PRO A 33 -0.21 12.75 3.84
CA PRO A 33 1.02 11.99 3.63
C PRO A 33 0.91 10.52 4.06
N ASP A 34 0.11 10.21 5.08
CA ASP A 34 -0.09 8.84 5.54
C ASP A 34 -0.83 7.97 4.52
N LEU A 35 -1.71 8.55 3.70
CA LEU A 35 -2.36 7.83 2.60
C LEU A 35 -1.35 7.47 1.51
N ASP A 36 -0.38 8.35 1.25
CA ASP A 36 0.70 8.09 0.30
C ASP A 36 1.61 6.96 0.77
N ILE A 37 1.81 6.79 2.07
CA ILE A 37 2.56 5.64 2.61
C ILE A 37 1.84 4.31 2.32
N TRP A 38 0.51 4.27 2.40
CA TRP A 38 -0.23 3.08 1.98
C TRP A 38 -0.01 2.81 0.49
N ALA A 39 -0.17 3.83 -0.35
CA ALA A 39 0.03 3.71 -1.79
C ALA A 39 1.47 3.26 -2.13
N LEU A 40 2.47 3.73 -1.38
CA LEU A 40 3.85 3.29 -1.50
C LEU A 40 4.01 1.79 -1.16
N GLY A 41 3.33 1.30 -0.12
CA GLY A 41 3.32 -0.13 0.20
C GLY A 41 2.70 -1.00 -0.91
N ILE A 42 1.64 -0.51 -1.54
CA ILE A 42 1.05 -1.16 -2.73
C ILE A 42 2.06 -1.16 -3.89
N LEU A 43 2.72 -0.02 -4.15
CA LEU A 43 3.73 0.09 -5.18
C LEU A 43 4.91 -0.87 -4.95
N PHE A 44 5.36 -1.05 -3.71
CA PHE A 44 6.40 -2.04 -3.37
C PHE A 44 5.97 -3.45 -3.75
N CYS A 45 4.71 -3.82 -3.51
CA CYS A 45 4.20 -5.12 -3.94
C CYS A 45 4.29 -5.28 -5.47
N TYR A 46 3.93 -4.25 -6.24
CA TYR A 46 4.07 -4.27 -7.70
C TYR A 46 5.53 -4.38 -8.16
N LEU A 47 6.44 -3.58 -7.56
CA LEU A 47 7.85 -3.56 -7.93
C LEU A 47 8.54 -4.91 -7.70
N PHE A 48 8.24 -5.56 -6.57
CA PHE A 48 8.90 -6.81 -6.19
C PHE A 48 8.19 -8.06 -6.70
N SER A 49 6.89 -7.99 -7.00
CA SER A 49 6.13 -9.18 -7.43
C SER A 49 5.56 -9.17 -8.83
N SER A 50 5.71 -8.07 -9.57
CA SER A 50 5.09 -7.84 -10.88
C SER A 50 3.55 -7.94 -10.87
N LYS A 51 2.93 -7.95 -9.67
CA LYS A 51 1.49 -7.98 -9.45
C LYS A 51 1.11 -7.17 -8.21
N GLY A 52 -0.14 -6.71 -8.17
CA GLY A 52 -0.68 -6.03 -7.00
C GLY A 52 -0.95 -7.00 -5.85
N PRO A 53 -1.06 -6.51 -4.61
CA PRO A 53 -1.35 -7.35 -3.46
C PRO A 53 -2.82 -7.79 -3.38
N PHE A 54 -3.71 -7.09 -4.10
CA PHE A 54 -5.16 -7.29 -4.04
C PHE A 54 -5.68 -7.65 -5.43
N ASP A 55 -6.25 -8.84 -5.55
CA ASP A 55 -6.80 -9.37 -6.81
C ASP A 55 -8.33 -9.38 -6.72
N TYR A 56 -8.95 -8.29 -7.20
CA TYR A 56 -10.40 -8.11 -7.17
C TYR A 56 -10.95 -7.84 -8.56
N GLU A 57 -12.12 -8.39 -8.84
CA GLU A 57 -12.86 -8.08 -10.06
C GLU A 57 -13.34 -6.62 -9.98
N GLU A 58 -13.03 -5.82 -11.00
CA GLU A 58 -13.33 -4.38 -10.98
C GLU A 58 -14.82 -4.07 -10.84
N ASP A 59 -15.69 -4.98 -11.29
CA ASP A 59 -17.15 -4.89 -11.17
C ASP A 59 -17.64 -4.99 -9.71
N LYS A 60 -16.86 -5.61 -8.82
CA LYS A 60 -17.12 -5.66 -7.37
C LYS A 60 -16.73 -4.37 -6.65
N GLY A 61 -16.13 -3.41 -7.35
CA GLY A 61 -15.87 -2.05 -6.87
C GLY A 61 -15.15 -1.99 -5.53
N HIS A 62 -15.66 -1.15 -4.62
CA HIS A 62 -15.07 -0.95 -3.29
C HIS A 62 -15.11 -2.21 -2.41
N ASP A 63 -16.22 -2.94 -2.41
CA ASP A 63 -16.40 -4.14 -1.59
C ASP A 63 -15.42 -5.26 -1.98
N GLY A 64 -15.17 -5.44 -3.29
CA GLY A 64 -14.18 -6.38 -3.78
C GLY A 64 -12.76 -6.07 -3.29
N LEU A 65 -12.38 -4.79 -3.35
CA LEU A 65 -11.08 -4.34 -2.85
C LEU A 65 -10.96 -4.49 -1.32
N LEU A 66 -11.99 -4.12 -0.56
CA LEU A 66 -12.02 -4.30 0.90
C LEU A 66 -11.91 -5.78 1.29
N THR A 67 -12.56 -6.67 0.53
CA THR A 67 -12.48 -8.12 0.73
C THR A 67 -11.04 -8.61 0.56
N GLU A 68 -10.37 -8.23 -0.52
CA GLU A 68 -8.97 -8.61 -0.74
C GLU A 68 -8.04 -8.05 0.34
N MET A 69 -8.25 -6.81 0.77
CA MET A 69 -7.48 -6.24 1.88
C MET A 69 -7.58 -7.13 3.12
N VAL A 70 -8.80 -7.53 3.50
CA VAL A 70 -9.03 -8.35 4.69
C VAL A 70 -8.45 -9.75 4.55
N LEU A 71 -8.62 -10.37 3.38
CA LEU A 71 -8.04 -11.69 3.10
C LEU A 71 -6.51 -11.71 3.25
N ARG A 72 -5.82 -10.62 2.87
CA ARG A 72 -4.36 -10.54 2.86
C ARG A 72 -3.75 -10.01 4.15
N LEU A 73 -4.40 -9.04 4.78
CA LEU A 73 -3.86 -8.27 5.91
C LEU A 73 -4.58 -8.56 7.24
N GLY A 74 -5.73 -9.23 7.20
CA GLY A 74 -6.58 -9.50 8.37
C GLY A 74 -7.75 -8.51 8.49
N PRO A 75 -8.66 -8.73 9.45
CA PRO A 75 -9.85 -7.90 9.63
C PRO A 75 -9.49 -6.44 9.94
N PHE A 76 -10.34 -5.51 9.49
CA PHE A 76 -10.19 -4.10 9.82
C PHE A 76 -10.37 -3.88 11.33
N PRO A 77 -9.68 -2.92 11.94
CA PRO A 77 -10.00 -2.47 13.29
C PRO A 77 -11.33 -1.71 13.30
N GLU A 78 -11.99 -1.66 14.46
CA GLU A 78 -13.13 -0.75 14.64
C GLU A 78 -12.71 0.72 14.59
N PRO A 79 -13.57 1.64 14.09
CA PRO A 79 -14.94 1.42 13.63
C PRO A 79 -15.08 0.99 12.16
N LEU A 80 -13.96 0.78 11.44
CA LEU A 80 -14.01 0.49 10.00
C LEU A 80 -14.72 -0.82 9.69
N TRP A 81 -14.52 -1.83 10.55
CA TRP A 81 -15.14 -3.15 10.44
C TRP A 81 -16.66 -3.07 10.51
N SER A 82 -17.21 -2.39 11.53
CA SER A 82 -18.65 -2.22 11.69
C SER A 82 -19.29 -1.29 10.66
N LYS A 83 -18.52 -0.36 10.06
CA LYS A 83 -19.03 0.55 9.01
C LYS A 83 -19.20 -0.13 7.65
N TRP A 84 -18.54 -1.26 7.43
CA TRP A 84 -18.65 -1.97 6.17
C TRP A 84 -19.96 -2.77 6.09
N GLU A 85 -21.01 -2.16 5.54
CA GLU A 85 -22.38 -2.73 5.54
C GLU A 85 -22.47 -4.13 4.92
N LYS A 86 -21.77 -4.36 3.80
CA LYS A 86 -21.81 -5.65 3.08
C LYS A 86 -20.80 -6.67 3.58
N ARG A 87 -20.04 -6.37 4.64
CA ARG A 87 -19.02 -7.27 5.18
C ARG A 87 -19.55 -8.68 5.45
N ALA A 88 -20.77 -8.78 5.97
CA ALA A 88 -21.41 -10.05 6.32
C ALA A 88 -21.68 -10.96 5.10
N GLU A 89 -21.61 -10.44 3.87
CA GLU A 89 -21.66 -11.25 2.65
C GLU A 89 -20.35 -12.02 2.39
N PHE A 90 -19.23 -11.57 3.00
CA PHE A 90 -17.89 -12.09 2.73
C PHE A 90 -17.24 -12.73 3.97
N PHE A 91 -17.56 -12.24 5.18
CA PHE A 91 -16.92 -12.66 6.43
C PHE A 91 -17.93 -12.90 7.54
N ASP A 92 -17.62 -13.83 8.44
CA ASP A 92 -18.34 -14.00 9.70
C ASP A 92 -18.01 -12.87 10.72
N GLU A 93 -18.67 -12.84 11.88
CA GLU A 93 -18.42 -11.86 12.94
C GLU A 93 -16.98 -11.90 13.50
N ALA A 94 -16.30 -13.04 13.41
CA ALA A 94 -14.92 -13.19 13.84
C ALA A 94 -13.89 -12.75 12.76
N GLY A 95 -14.35 -12.36 11.57
CA GLY A 95 -13.51 -11.97 10.46
C GLY A 95 -12.94 -13.13 9.65
N ASN A 96 -13.47 -14.34 9.83
CA ASN A 96 -13.12 -15.46 8.97
C ASN A 96 -13.89 -15.36 7.65
N PRO A 97 -13.25 -15.64 6.51
CA PRO A 97 -13.91 -15.60 5.21
C PRO A 97 -14.92 -16.74 5.08
N LEU A 98 -16.08 -16.42 4.49
CA LEU A 98 -17.11 -17.41 4.17
C LEU A 98 -16.67 -18.32 3.00
N ASP A 99 -15.86 -17.81 2.06
CA ASP A 99 -15.20 -18.62 1.03
C ASP A 99 -13.77 -18.98 1.43
N THR A 100 -13.59 -20.19 1.94
CA THR A 100 -12.28 -20.68 2.42
C THR A 100 -11.30 -20.97 1.29
N ARG A 101 -11.70 -20.92 0.01
CA ARG A 101 -10.78 -21.14 -1.12
C ARG A 101 -9.86 -19.94 -1.38
N ARG A 102 -10.23 -18.75 -0.89
CA ARG A 102 -9.51 -17.49 -1.12
C ARG A 102 -8.60 -17.06 0.03
N THR A 103 -8.21 -17.97 0.91
CA THR A 103 -7.37 -17.67 2.08
C THR A 103 -5.89 -17.52 1.73
N GLY A 104 -5.14 -16.79 2.56
CA GLY A 104 -3.68 -16.70 2.48
C GLY A 104 -3.21 -15.29 2.72
N THR A 105 -2.14 -15.13 3.50
CA THR A 105 -1.60 -13.82 3.86
C THR A 105 -1.03 -13.11 2.63
N LEU A 106 -0.80 -11.80 2.75
CA LEU A 106 -0.05 -11.03 1.75
C LEU A 106 1.26 -11.74 1.34
N PHE A 107 2.01 -12.29 2.29
CA PHE A 107 3.32 -12.89 2.03
C PHE A 107 3.25 -14.28 1.42
N ASP A 108 2.16 -15.01 1.67
CA ASP A 108 1.85 -16.25 0.93
C ASP A 108 1.58 -15.91 -0.54
N PHE A 109 0.84 -14.83 -0.78
CA PHE A 109 0.48 -14.39 -2.13
C PHE A 109 1.68 -13.83 -2.92
N LEU A 110 2.55 -13.05 -2.28
CA LEU A 110 3.79 -12.53 -2.87
C LEU A 110 4.82 -13.65 -3.08
N GLY A 111 4.80 -14.69 -2.23
CA GLY A 111 5.49 -15.96 -2.46
C GLY A 111 6.98 -15.83 -2.78
N ASN A 112 7.38 -16.37 -3.94
CA ASN A 112 8.77 -16.42 -4.40
C ASN A 112 9.28 -15.11 -5.01
N SER A 113 8.41 -14.12 -5.20
CA SER A 113 8.84 -12.81 -5.72
C SER A 113 9.44 -11.92 -4.64
N LEU A 114 9.27 -12.28 -3.37
CA LEU A 114 9.92 -11.61 -2.25
C LEU A 114 11.45 -11.78 -2.31
N PRO A 115 12.22 -10.85 -1.71
CA PRO A 115 13.66 -10.97 -1.60
C PRO A 115 14.10 -12.35 -1.06
N ARG A 116 15.18 -12.90 -1.65
CA ARG A 116 15.69 -14.22 -1.27
C ARG A 116 16.44 -14.17 0.06
N GLY A 117 16.30 -15.23 0.85
CA GLY A 117 16.93 -15.36 2.16
C GLY A 117 15.98 -14.96 3.29
N SER A 118 15.92 -15.80 4.33
CA SER A 118 14.94 -15.67 5.42
C SER A 118 15.03 -14.34 6.15
N LYS A 119 16.26 -13.86 6.44
CA LYS A 119 16.48 -12.57 7.10
C LYS A 119 15.94 -11.41 6.26
N GLN A 120 16.33 -11.34 4.98
CA GLN A 120 15.92 -10.26 4.08
C GLN A 120 14.42 -10.27 3.84
N ARG A 121 13.83 -11.46 3.65
CA ARG A 121 12.38 -11.61 3.52
C ARG A 121 11.65 -11.12 4.76
N GLY A 122 12.13 -11.49 5.96
CA GLY A 122 11.53 -11.07 7.22
C GLY A 122 11.60 -9.55 7.44
N THR A 123 12.75 -8.91 7.16
CA THR A 123 12.88 -7.46 7.31
C THR A 123 12.06 -6.70 6.26
N PHE A 124 11.96 -7.21 5.03
CA PHE A 124 11.07 -6.64 4.00
C PHE A 124 9.59 -6.75 4.39
N GLU A 125 9.19 -7.90 4.93
CA GLU A 125 7.82 -8.11 5.41
C GLU A 125 7.43 -7.11 6.50
N LEU A 126 8.32 -6.84 7.44
CA LEU A 126 8.08 -5.83 8.49
C LEU A 126 7.86 -4.43 7.90
N VAL A 127 8.61 -4.07 6.85
CA VAL A 127 8.44 -2.77 6.16
C VAL A 127 7.12 -2.70 5.42
N LEU A 128 6.74 -3.75 4.68
CA LEU A 128 5.44 -3.81 4.02
C LEU A 128 4.28 -3.73 5.01
N ARG A 129 4.34 -4.46 6.13
CA ARG A 129 3.30 -4.43 7.17
C ARG A 129 3.16 -3.07 7.85
N SER A 130 4.27 -2.34 8.05
CA SER A 130 4.22 -1.02 8.66
C SER A 130 3.60 0.03 7.73
N MET A 131 3.76 -0.11 6.41
CA MET A 131 3.11 0.75 5.41
C MET A 131 1.64 0.39 5.19
N LEU A 132 1.32 -0.91 5.13
CA LEU A 132 -0.04 -1.43 4.92
C LEU A 132 -0.83 -1.60 6.24
N CYS A 133 -0.61 -0.68 7.19
CA CYS A 133 -1.34 -0.67 8.45
C CYS A 133 -2.65 0.11 8.31
N TYR A 134 -3.77 -0.48 8.73
CA TYR A 134 -5.09 0.18 8.70
C TYR A 134 -5.19 1.36 9.65
N ASP A 135 -4.60 1.22 10.84
CA ASP A 135 -4.56 2.27 11.86
C ASP A 135 -3.54 3.33 11.43
N VAL A 136 -4.05 4.47 10.98
CA VAL A 136 -3.24 5.60 10.49
C VAL A 136 -2.24 6.06 11.55
N SER A 137 -2.61 6.01 12.84
CA SER A 137 -1.71 6.42 13.93
C SER A 137 -0.52 5.48 14.15
N LYS A 138 -0.63 4.24 13.68
CA LYS A 138 0.42 3.21 13.77
C LYS A 138 1.12 2.95 12.43
N ARG A 139 0.58 3.49 11.34
CA ARG A 139 1.22 3.39 10.02
C ARG A 139 2.56 4.10 10.06
N ALA A 140 3.55 3.52 9.40
CA ALA A 140 4.85 4.15 9.27
C ALA A 140 4.71 5.51 8.59
N SER A 141 5.51 6.49 9.02
CA SER A 141 5.76 7.70 8.25
C SER A 141 6.85 7.45 7.21
N ALA A 142 7.05 8.38 6.26
CA ALA A 142 8.15 8.30 5.31
C ALA A 142 9.52 8.15 6.01
N ALA A 143 9.75 8.93 7.08
CA ALA A 143 10.96 8.81 7.90
C ALA A 143 11.06 7.43 8.56
N GLY A 144 9.96 6.88 9.08
CA GLY A 144 9.92 5.54 9.66
C GLY A 144 10.25 4.43 8.65
N VAL A 145 9.79 4.56 7.40
CA VAL A 145 10.13 3.63 6.32
C VAL A 145 11.62 3.70 5.99
N LEU A 146 12.18 4.91 5.85
CA LEU A 146 13.61 5.12 5.57
C LEU A 146 14.51 4.56 6.68
N GLU A 147 14.05 4.65 7.93
CA GLU A 147 14.79 4.15 9.09
C GLU A 147 14.74 2.62 9.25
N SER A 148 13.94 1.93 8.45
CA SER A 148 13.82 0.48 8.52
C SER A 148 15.12 -0.25 8.15
N VAL A 149 15.34 -1.39 8.79
CA VAL A 149 16.52 -2.24 8.56
C VAL A 149 16.66 -2.60 7.08
N TRP A 150 15.55 -2.98 6.42
CA TRP A 150 15.59 -3.41 5.04
C TRP A 150 16.00 -2.27 4.09
N ILE A 151 15.43 -1.07 4.24
CA ILE A 151 15.79 0.09 3.41
C ILE A 151 17.25 0.46 3.63
N LYS A 152 17.71 0.48 4.88
CA LYS A 152 19.11 0.81 5.20
C LYS A 152 20.12 -0.21 4.69
N GLU A 153 19.77 -1.50 4.64
CA GLU A 153 20.66 -2.55 4.15
C GLU A 153 20.65 -2.67 2.61
N HIS A 154 19.55 -2.30 1.93
CA HIS A 154 19.36 -2.64 0.50
C HIS A 154 19.06 -1.48 -0.44
N CYS A 155 18.76 -0.28 0.08
CA CYS A 155 18.41 0.89 -0.72
C CYS A 155 19.34 2.08 -0.48
N GLN A 156 20.54 1.83 0.03
CA GLN A 156 21.56 2.88 0.09
C GLN A 156 21.87 3.36 -1.33
N PRO A 157 21.98 4.68 -1.54
CA PRO A 157 22.48 5.19 -2.80
C PRO A 157 23.86 4.57 -3.06
N PHE A 158 24.13 4.24 -4.32
CA PHE A 158 25.46 3.84 -4.73
C PHE A 158 26.42 5.01 -4.48
N MET A 159 27.11 4.98 -3.36
CA MET A 159 28.17 5.93 -3.00
C MET A 159 29.48 5.45 -3.62
N GLY A 160 29.52 5.34 -4.95
CA GLY A 160 30.79 5.26 -5.67
C GLY A 160 31.59 6.56 -5.51
N PRO A 161 32.87 6.63 -5.93
CA PRO A 161 33.51 7.93 -6.10
C PRO A 161 32.58 8.81 -6.96
N GLU A 162 32.48 10.11 -6.66
CA GLU A 162 31.65 11.08 -7.41
C GLU A 162 32.07 11.11 -8.89
N GLU A 163 31.65 10.13 -9.68
CA GLU A 163 31.62 10.25 -11.11
C GLU A 163 30.48 11.23 -11.40
N LYS A 164 30.87 12.45 -11.76
CA LYS A 164 29.96 13.46 -12.27
C LYS A 164 29.28 12.88 -13.51
N TYR A 165 28.12 12.28 -13.34
CA TYR A 165 27.23 11.98 -14.45
C TYR A 165 26.74 13.32 -15.00
N THR A 166 27.41 13.84 -16.02
CA THR A 166 26.84 14.88 -16.89
C THR A 166 25.69 14.23 -17.64
N VAL A 167 24.47 14.48 -17.18
CA VAL A 167 23.27 14.18 -17.97
C VAL A 167 23.26 15.18 -19.12
N GLU A 168 23.77 14.76 -20.27
CA GLU A 168 23.60 15.51 -21.51
C GLU A 168 22.17 15.30 -21.98
N PHE A 169 21.33 16.32 -21.80
CA PHE A 169 20.06 16.38 -22.49
C PHE A 169 20.37 16.74 -23.95
N TYR A 170 20.02 15.85 -24.88
CA TYR A 170 20.05 16.19 -26.29
C TYR A 170 19.02 17.31 -26.53
N ASP A 171 19.48 18.40 -27.14
CA ASP A 171 18.61 19.47 -27.62
C ASP A 171 17.87 18.93 -28.85
N ASP A 172 16.54 18.88 -28.79
CA ASP A 172 15.69 18.41 -29.90
C ASP A 172 15.74 19.35 -31.12
N SER A 173 16.57 20.41 -31.09
CA SER A 173 16.81 21.31 -32.22
C SER A 173 17.53 20.68 -33.41
N ASP A 174 18.13 19.50 -33.26
CA ASP A 174 18.84 18.79 -34.35
C ASP A 174 17.94 17.84 -35.16
N LEU A 175 16.63 17.79 -34.88
CA LEU A 175 15.67 16.90 -35.53
C LEU A 175 14.74 17.58 -36.56
N TYR A 176 15.00 18.83 -36.97
CA TYR A 176 14.25 19.50 -38.04
C TYR A 176 15.13 20.27 -39.02
#